data_AF-A0A7Y1UZE1-F1
#
_entry.id   AF-A0A7Y1UZE1-F1
#
_cell.length_a   1.000
_cell.length_b   1.000
_cell.length_c   1.000
_cell.angle_alpha   90.00
_cell.angle_beta   90.00
_cell.angle_gamma   90.00
#
_symmetry.space_group_name_H-M   'P 1'
#
loop_
_entity.id
_entity.type
_entity.pdbx_description
1 polymer ?
#
loop_
_entity_poly.entity_id
_entity_poly.type
_entity_poly.pdbx_seq_one_letter_code
_entity_poly.pdbx_strand_id
1 'polypeptide(L)'
;MALDIDALRADTPGCEHVTHFNNAGSSLQPVQVATAVRDYLDEELLRGGYETADARRAEIEDFYPAMADLIGGEPDEIGFSDSATRAWQLVFYSLGLAEGDQVLTTTTEYHSNYLAYLHLAQREGIEIVVVPDAPSGEVDVVALAELIGPRTKLISLNHIPTNLGLVNPAAEVGAVAKQAGVPFLLDACQSVGQLPIDVRTIGCDFLTATGRKFMRGPRGTGFVWVARERIESVHPAVVDGQSAAWTSRHGYELQPNARRFEVWEQNLGAKVGLAVAARYAAAVGPDATWERIESLAGSLRSMLNSVPGVATRDRGSVQGGIVTFTVAGV
;
A
#
# COMPACT_ATOMS: atom_id res chain seq x y z
N MET A 1 13.51 4.18 21.06
CA MET A 1 14.33 5.41 21.15
C MET A 1 13.38 6.60 21.07
N ALA A 2 13.54 7.65 21.87
CA ALA A 2 12.63 8.79 21.78
C ALA A 2 12.84 9.52 20.45
N LEU A 3 11.75 9.81 19.74
CA LEU A 3 11.79 10.58 18.49
C LEU A 3 12.17 12.04 18.76
N ASP A 4 13.13 12.57 17.99
CA ASP A 4 13.42 14.00 17.98
C ASP A 4 12.38 14.73 17.10
N ILE A 5 11.30 15.17 17.74
CA ILE A 5 10.16 15.79 17.03
C ILE A 5 10.55 17.13 16.39
N ASP A 6 11.46 17.89 17.00
CA ASP A 6 11.87 19.19 16.47
C ASP A 6 12.71 19.00 15.21
N ALA A 7 13.62 18.03 15.20
CA ALA A 7 14.36 17.65 13.99
C ALA A 7 13.41 17.16 12.88
N LEU A 8 12.46 16.27 13.20
CA LEU A 8 11.49 15.76 12.21
C LEU A 8 10.60 16.87 11.62
N ARG A 9 10.25 17.89 12.42
CA ARG A 9 9.52 19.07 11.94
C ARG A 9 10.40 20.00 11.12
N ALA A 10 11.67 20.18 11.48
CA ALA A 10 12.63 20.95 10.69
C ALA A 10 12.86 20.31 9.31
N ASP A 11 12.93 18.98 9.25
CA ASP A 11 12.95 18.22 7.99
C ASP A 11 11.65 18.35 7.20
N THR A 12 10.56 18.84 7.81
CA THR A 12 9.23 18.95 7.20
C THR A 12 8.73 20.40 7.23
N PRO A 13 9.29 21.33 6.44
CA PRO A 13 9.00 22.76 6.54
C PRO A 13 7.50 23.12 6.47
N GLY A 14 6.69 22.31 5.79
CA GLY A 14 5.24 22.50 5.75
C GLY A 14 4.57 22.56 7.13
N CYS A 15 5.17 21.97 8.17
CA CYS A 15 4.70 22.05 9.55
C CYS A 15 4.72 23.46 10.14
N GLU A 16 5.51 24.39 9.59
CA GLU A 16 5.53 25.80 10.01
C GLU A 16 4.40 26.62 9.38
N HIS A 17 3.80 26.09 8.31
CA HIS A 17 2.81 26.82 7.51
C HIS A 17 1.37 26.33 7.74
N VAL A 18 1.19 25.04 8.08
CA VAL A 18 -0.14 24.43 8.19
C VAL A 18 -0.25 23.44 9.36
N THR A 19 -1.41 23.40 10.00
CA THR A 19 -1.82 22.29 10.88
C THR A 19 -2.46 21.20 10.03
N HIS A 20 -1.63 20.29 9.52
CA HIS A 20 -2.05 19.32 8.50
C HIS A 20 -2.61 18.02 9.09
N PHE A 21 -3.94 17.92 9.22
CA PHE A 21 -4.65 16.72 9.69
C PHE A 21 -5.20 15.85 8.54
N ASN A 22 -4.62 15.97 7.34
CA ASN A 22 -5.05 15.22 6.15
C ASN A 22 -3.97 14.28 5.59
N ASN A 23 -3.17 13.65 6.47
CA ASN A 23 -2.08 12.73 6.12
C ASN A 23 -2.59 11.45 5.42
N ALA A 24 -3.76 10.95 5.83
CA ALA A 24 -4.43 9.81 5.18
C ALA A 24 -4.83 10.09 3.72
N GLY A 25 -5.01 11.37 3.39
CA GLY A 25 -5.12 11.87 2.03
C GLY A 25 -3.74 11.98 1.39
N SER A 26 -2.92 12.94 1.80
CA SER A 26 -1.55 13.11 1.31
C SER A 26 -0.74 13.84 2.36
N SER A 27 0.36 13.25 2.82
CA SER A 27 1.19 13.82 3.88
C SER A 27 2.14 14.90 3.35
N LEU A 28 2.68 15.69 4.28
CA LEU A 28 3.79 16.59 4.01
C LEU A 28 5.09 15.80 3.88
N GLN A 29 5.81 16.03 2.79
CA GLN A 29 7.06 15.34 2.51
C GLN A 29 8.23 15.97 3.30
N PRO A 30 9.21 15.18 3.76
CA PRO A 30 10.50 15.71 4.19
C PRO A 30 11.19 16.46 3.03
N VAL A 31 12.01 17.45 3.35
CA VAL A 31 12.75 18.25 2.37
C VAL A 31 13.69 17.38 1.53
N GLN A 32 14.25 16.31 2.10
CA GLN A 32 15.11 15.34 1.43
C GLN A 32 14.40 14.70 0.24
N VAL A 33 13.12 14.33 0.41
CA VAL A 33 12.30 13.73 -0.66
C VAL A 33 12.07 14.74 -1.78
N ALA A 34 11.66 15.97 -1.43
CA ALA A 34 11.41 17.01 -2.43
C ALA A 34 12.68 17.44 -3.18
N THR A 35 13.82 17.49 -2.48
CA THR A 35 15.13 17.77 -3.07
C THR A 35 15.53 16.69 -4.07
N ALA A 36 15.42 15.41 -3.72
CA ALA A 36 15.77 14.31 -4.63
C ALA A 36 14.98 14.35 -5.95
N VAL A 37 13.67 14.67 -5.89
CA VAL A 37 12.84 14.82 -7.09
C VAL A 37 13.27 16.03 -7.93
N ARG A 38 13.55 17.18 -7.30
CA ARG A 38 13.98 18.39 -8.03
C ARG A 38 15.35 18.19 -8.67
N ASP A 39 16.31 17.66 -7.93
CA ASP A 39 17.68 17.45 -8.41
C ASP A 39 17.69 16.52 -9.63
N TYR A 40 16.86 15.46 -9.62
CA TYR A 40 16.69 14.57 -10.78
C TYR A 40 16.15 15.32 -12.00
N LEU A 41 15.09 16.12 -11.83
CA LEU A 41 14.48 16.87 -12.93
C LEU A 41 15.40 17.98 -13.48
N ASP A 42 16.14 18.66 -12.59
CA ASP A 42 17.11 19.69 -12.97
C ASP A 42 18.26 19.08 -13.79
N GLU A 43 18.70 17.87 -13.45
CA GLU A 43 19.71 17.16 -14.25
C GLU A 43 19.15 16.69 -15.59
N GLU A 44 17.93 16.16 -15.62
CA GLU A 44 17.25 15.74 -16.86
C GLU A 44 17.08 16.91 -17.84
N LEU A 45 16.75 18.10 -17.34
CA LEU A 45 16.70 19.33 -18.12
C LEU A 45 18.02 19.66 -18.82
N LEU A 46 19.15 19.39 -18.17
CA LEU A 46 20.48 19.78 -18.64
C LEU A 46 21.17 18.69 -19.47
N ARG A 47 20.89 17.42 -19.20
CA ARG A 47 21.61 16.27 -19.77
C ARG A 47 20.78 15.40 -20.71
N GLY A 48 19.44 15.48 -20.64
CA GLY A 48 18.53 14.54 -21.30
C GLY A 48 18.08 13.40 -20.38
N GLY A 49 16.89 12.86 -20.63
CA GLY A 49 16.24 11.87 -19.77
C GLY A 49 16.96 10.52 -19.72
N TYR A 50 17.36 9.99 -20.87
CA TYR A 50 18.06 8.70 -20.92
C TYR A 50 19.46 8.78 -20.32
N GLU A 51 20.19 9.85 -20.59
CA GLU A 51 21.52 10.11 -20.05
C GLU A 51 21.48 10.30 -18.52
N THR A 52 20.43 10.96 -18.01
CA THR A 52 20.21 11.15 -16.57
C THR A 52 19.83 9.84 -15.91
N ALA A 53 18.92 9.05 -16.51
CA ALA A 53 18.56 7.73 -16.00
C ALA A 53 19.77 6.80 -15.92
N ASP A 54 20.66 6.84 -16.93
CA ASP A 54 21.89 6.08 -16.93
C ASP A 54 22.89 6.54 -15.86
N ALA A 55 23.03 7.86 -15.66
CA ALA A 55 23.91 8.44 -14.65
C ALA A 55 23.41 8.23 -13.22
N ARG A 56 22.09 8.21 -13.01
CA ARG A 56 21.39 8.08 -11.73
C ARG A 56 20.88 6.66 -11.47
N ARG A 57 21.33 5.66 -12.23
CA ARG A 57 20.82 4.28 -12.18
C ARG A 57 20.83 3.69 -10.76
N ALA A 58 21.88 3.95 -9.99
CA ALA A 58 21.98 3.47 -8.61
C ALA A 58 20.87 4.04 -7.70
N GLU A 59 20.50 5.31 -7.88
CA GLU A 59 19.44 5.96 -7.10
C GLU A 59 18.05 5.45 -7.52
N ILE A 60 17.85 5.20 -8.82
CA ILE A 60 16.61 4.59 -9.33
C ILE A 60 16.46 3.16 -8.80
N GLU A 61 17.54 2.38 -8.80
CA GLU A 61 17.56 1.00 -8.33
C GLU A 61 17.49 0.88 -6.80
N ASP A 62 17.82 1.92 -6.03
CA ASP A 62 17.64 1.91 -4.56
C ASP A 62 16.16 1.81 -4.14
N PHE A 63 15.23 2.12 -5.05
CA PHE A 63 13.79 1.94 -4.82
C PHE A 63 13.44 0.52 -4.32
N TYR A 64 13.98 -0.52 -4.95
CA TYR A 64 13.62 -1.90 -4.63
C TYR A 64 14.08 -2.34 -3.23
N PRO A 65 15.36 -2.21 -2.84
CA PRO A 65 15.78 -2.51 -1.48
C PRO A 65 15.16 -1.56 -0.46
N ALA A 66 14.91 -0.29 -0.78
CA ALA A 66 14.25 0.63 0.15
C ALA A 66 12.81 0.21 0.49
N MET A 67 12.03 -0.25 -0.51
CA MET A 67 10.67 -0.76 -0.23
C MET A 67 10.72 -2.12 0.49
N ALA A 68 11.64 -3.00 0.08
CA ALA A 68 11.81 -4.33 0.68
C ALA A 68 12.13 -4.23 2.19
N ASP A 69 13.09 -3.38 2.55
CA ASP A 69 13.47 -3.13 3.94
C ASP A 69 12.30 -2.58 4.78
N LEU A 70 11.42 -1.77 4.18
CA LEU A 70 10.29 -1.16 4.88
C LEU A 70 9.18 -2.15 5.25
N ILE A 71 9.09 -3.28 4.52
CA ILE A 71 7.99 -4.26 4.68
C ILE A 71 8.48 -5.68 5.01
N GLY A 72 9.78 -5.90 5.18
CA GLY A 72 10.37 -7.22 5.44
C GLY A 72 10.37 -8.18 4.23
N GLY A 73 10.43 -7.65 3.01
CA GLY A 73 10.50 -8.41 1.76
C GLY A 73 11.90 -8.46 1.16
N GLU A 74 12.01 -8.95 -0.07
CA GLU A 74 13.25 -8.93 -0.87
C GLU A 74 13.13 -7.98 -2.08
N PRO A 75 14.22 -7.37 -2.58
CA PRO A 75 14.17 -6.42 -3.69
C PRO A 75 13.51 -6.96 -4.97
N ASP A 76 13.74 -8.24 -5.30
CA ASP A 76 13.12 -8.92 -6.46
C ASP A 76 11.60 -9.10 -6.32
N GLU A 77 11.06 -9.00 -5.11
CA GLU A 77 9.63 -9.14 -4.86
C GLU A 77 8.90 -7.81 -5.05
N ILE A 78 9.62 -6.71 -5.32
CA ILE A 78 9.06 -5.36 -5.46
C ILE A 78 8.92 -4.97 -6.94
N GLY A 79 7.76 -4.41 -7.29
CA GLY A 79 7.51 -3.72 -8.56
C GLY A 79 7.01 -2.29 -8.33
N PHE A 80 7.54 -1.33 -9.08
CA PHE A 80 7.10 0.05 -9.07
C PHE A 80 5.73 0.22 -9.74
N SER A 81 4.94 1.18 -9.25
CA SER A 81 3.69 1.60 -9.89
C SER A 81 3.48 3.10 -9.74
N ASP A 82 2.75 3.70 -10.68
CA ASP A 82 2.33 5.10 -10.67
C ASP A 82 1.19 5.39 -9.67
N SER A 83 0.56 4.34 -9.12
CA SER A 83 -0.35 4.46 -7.97
C SER A 83 -0.60 3.11 -7.31
N ALA A 84 -1.00 3.10 -6.04
CA ALA A 84 -1.43 1.86 -5.40
C ALA A 84 -2.70 1.26 -6.02
N THR A 85 -3.62 2.10 -6.52
CA THR A 85 -4.81 1.61 -7.23
C THR A 85 -4.42 0.82 -8.49
N ARG A 86 -3.45 1.32 -9.25
CA ARG A 86 -2.94 0.60 -10.42
C ARG A 86 -2.15 -0.64 -10.03
N ALA A 87 -1.29 -0.57 -9.01
CA ALA A 87 -0.62 -1.74 -8.46
C ALA A 87 -1.60 -2.85 -8.05
N TRP A 88 -2.67 -2.47 -7.34
CA TRP A 88 -3.69 -3.40 -6.87
C TRP A 88 -4.47 -4.00 -8.04
N GLN A 89 -4.89 -3.18 -9.01
CA GLN A 89 -5.61 -3.65 -10.19
C GLN A 89 -4.75 -4.56 -11.07
N LEU A 90 -3.46 -4.27 -11.22
CA LEU A 90 -2.54 -5.12 -11.96
C LEU A 90 -2.52 -6.52 -11.37
N VAL A 91 -2.38 -6.67 -10.05
CA VAL A 91 -2.47 -7.99 -9.41
C VAL A 91 -3.85 -8.60 -9.60
N PHE A 92 -4.91 -7.89 -9.22
CA PHE A 92 -6.27 -8.41 -9.22
C PHE A 92 -6.70 -8.94 -10.59
N TYR A 93 -6.48 -8.18 -11.66
CA TYR A 93 -6.82 -8.61 -13.02
C TYR A 93 -5.90 -9.72 -13.56
N SER A 94 -4.73 -9.93 -12.97
CA SER A 94 -3.78 -10.98 -13.37
C SER A 94 -4.11 -12.35 -12.76
N LEU A 95 -5.04 -12.42 -11.81
CA LEU A 95 -5.46 -13.68 -11.19
C LEU A 95 -6.33 -14.56 -12.10
N GLY A 96 -6.83 -14.02 -13.22
CA GLY A 96 -7.58 -14.80 -14.20
C GLY A 96 -8.89 -15.39 -13.67
N LEU A 97 -9.53 -14.70 -12.72
CA LEU A 97 -10.80 -15.13 -12.13
C LEU A 97 -11.89 -15.27 -13.20
N ALA A 98 -12.72 -16.31 -13.07
CA ALA A 98 -13.74 -16.68 -14.03
C ALA A 98 -15.14 -16.78 -13.39
N GLU A 99 -16.14 -17.11 -14.21
CA GLU A 99 -17.54 -17.22 -13.79
C GLU A 99 -17.70 -18.14 -12.58
N GLY A 100 -18.36 -17.62 -11.54
CA GLY A 100 -18.62 -18.34 -10.29
C GLY A 100 -17.47 -18.38 -9.29
N ASP A 101 -16.28 -17.87 -9.63
CA ASP A 101 -15.20 -17.69 -8.66
C ASP A 101 -15.58 -16.62 -7.62
N GLN A 102 -15.20 -16.84 -6.37
CA GLN A 102 -15.55 -15.99 -5.24
C GLN A 102 -14.35 -15.17 -4.77
N VAL A 103 -14.57 -13.87 -4.58
CA VAL A 103 -13.66 -12.93 -3.92
C VAL A 103 -14.23 -12.58 -2.56
N LEU A 104 -13.52 -12.93 -1.49
CA LEU A 104 -13.87 -12.55 -0.12
C LEU A 104 -13.23 -11.19 0.19
N THR A 105 -14.04 -10.23 0.65
CA THR A 105 -13.61 -8.86 0.98
C THR A 105 -14.31 -8.33 2.23
N THR A 106 -13.99 -7.11 2.67
CA THR A 106 -14.51 -6.51 3.90
C THR A 106 -15.66 -5.53 3.64
N THR A 107 -16.40 -5.20 4.70
CA THR A 107 -17.44 -4.16 4.68
C THR A 107 -16.87 -2.74 4.49
N THR A 108 -15.56 -2.58 4.70
CA THR A 108 -14.87 -1.29 4.75
C THR A 108 -13.92 -1.10 3.57
N GLU A 109 -14.01 -1.96 2.55
CA GLU A 109 -13.12 -1.95 1.39
C GLU A 109 -13.05 -0.59 0.69
N TYR A 110 -11.88 -0.26 0.15
CA TYR A 110 -11.70 0.98 -0.56
C TYR A 110 -12.50 1.00 -1.87
N HIS A 111 -13.15 2.13 -2.17
CA HIS A 111 -14.08 2.23 -3.29
C HIS A 111 -13.48 1.82 -4.64
N SER A 112 -12.19 2.10 -4.91
CA SER A 112 -11.57 1.73 -6.18
C SER A 112 -11.36 0.22 -6.32
N ASN A 113 -11.07 -0.47 -5.21
CA ASN A 113 -10.93 -1.93 -5.19
C ASN A 113 -12.32 -2.56 -5.39
N TYR A 114 -13.34 -2.04 -4.69
CA TYR A 114 -14.71 -2.53 -4.83
C TYR A 114 -15.29 -2.30 -6.24
N LEU A 115 -15.01 -1.15 -6.86
CA LEU A 115 -15.38 -0.89 -8.25
C LEU A 115 -14.71 -1.88 -9.23
N ALA A 116 -13.47 -2.30 -8.96
CA ALA A 116 -12.81 -3.32 -9.77
C ALA A 116 -13.48 -4.70 -9.61
N TYR A 117 -13.93 -5.06 -8.41
CA TYR A 117 -14.73 -6.28 -8.22
C TYR A 117 -16.03 -6.22 -9.01
N LEU A 118 -16.78 -5.12 -8.89
CA LEU A 118 -18.05 -4.94 -9.61
C LEU A 118 -17.85 -5.01 -11.13
N HIS A 119 -16.79 -4.38 -11.62
CA HIS A 119 -16.43 -4.45 -13.03
C HIS A 119 -16.15 -5.88 -13.48
N LEU A 120 -15.36 -6.66 -12.72
CA LEU A 120 -15.07 -8.04 -13.07
C LEU A 120 -16.30 -8.96 -12.89
N ALA A 121 -17.14 -8.71 -11.90
CA ALA A 121 -18.40 -9.43 -11.70
C ALA A 121 -19.34 -9.25 -12.89
N GLN A 122 -19.42 -8.03 -13.45
CA GLN A 122 -20.23 -7.75 -14.64
C GLN A 122 -19.66 -8.37 -15.91
N ARG A 123 -18.34 -8.42 -16.04
CA ARG A 123 -17.66 -8.86 -17.27
C ARG A 123 -17.45 -10.36 -17.35
N GLU A 124 -17.07 -10.98 -16.22
CA GLU A 124 -16.65 -12.38 -16.14
C GLU A 124 -17.52 -13.23 -15.21
N GLY A 125 -18.48 -12.63 -14.49
CA GLY A 125 -19.41 -13.38 -13.63
C GLY A 125 -18.83 -13.86 -12.29
N ILE A 126 -17.79 -13.20 -11.76
CA ILE A 126 -17.29 -13.48 -10.40
C ILE A 126 -18.34 -13.10 -9.33
N GLU A 127 -18.28 -13.78 -8.19
CA GLU A 127 -19.10 -13.51 -7.01
C GLU A 127 -18.31 -12.70 -5.96
N ILE A 128 -18.91 -11.63 -5.44
CA ILE A 128 -18.34 -10.83 -4.35
C ILE A 128 -18.96 -11.30 -3.04
N VAL A 129 -18.14 -11.77 -2.10
CA VAL A 129 -18.57 -12.23 -0.78
C VAL A 129 -18.03 -11.26 0.26
N VAL A 130 -18.92 -10.49 0.89
CA VAL A 130 -18.54 -9.56 1.95
C VAL A 130 -18.54 -10.29 3.29
N VAL A 131 -17.38 -10.40 3.91
CA VAL A 131 -17.20 -11.00 5.23
C VAL A 131 -17.77 -10.03 6.27
N PRO A 132 -18.56 -10.52 7.25
CA PRO A 132 -19.09 -9.67 8.30
C PRO A 132 -17.99 -9.13 9.22
N ASP A 133 -18.30 -8.03 9.90
CA ASP A 133 -17.43 -7.48 10.94
C ASP A 133 -17.63 -8.25 12.25
N ALA A 134 -16.55 -8.42 13.01
CA ALA A 134 -16.61 -8.79 14.42
C ALA A 134 -17.30 -7.68 15.24
N PRO A 135 -17.75 -7.95 16.48
CA PRO A 135 -18.37 -6.92 17.33
C PRO A 135 -17.49 -5.68 17.57
N SER A 136 -16.17 -5.83 17.52
CA SER A 136 -15.19 -4.73 17.61
C SER A 136 -15.10 -3.89 16.34
N GLY A 137 -15.55 -4.40 15.20
CA GLY A 137 -15.64 -3.72 13.92
C GLY A 137 -14.57 -4.08 12.90
N GLU A 138 -13.52 -4.81 13.27
CA GLU A 138 -12.63 -5.44 12.29
C GLU A 138 -13.31 -6.60 11.56
N VAL A 139 -12.72 -7.10 10.48
CA VAL A 139 -13.20 -8.33 9.82
C VAL A 139 -13.26 -9.50 10.80
N ASP A 140 -14.36 -10.26 10.77
CA ASP A 140 -14.47 -11.48 11.57
C ASP A 140 -13.67 -12.62 10.92
N VAL A 141 -12.53 -12.95 11.53
CA VAL A 141 -11.62 -14.00 11.04
C VAL A 141 -12.25 -15.40 11.10
N VAL A 142 -13.13 -15.64 12.07
CA VAL A 142 -13.83 -16.93 12.19
C VAL A 142 -14.85 -17.06 11.07
N ALA A 143 -15.67 -16.02 10.86
CA ALA A 143 -16.63 -16.00 9.76
C ALA A 143 -15.93 -16.08 8.39
N LEU A 144 -14.79 -15.41 8.23
CA LEU A 144 -13.95 -15.52 7.03
C LEU A 144 -13.60 -17.00 6.76
N ALA A 145 -13.09 -17.71 7.76
CA ALA A 145 -12.70 -19.11 7.61
C ALA A 145 -13.89 -20.01 7.23
N GLU A 146 -15.08 -19.76 7.77
CA GLU A 146 -16.31 -20.51 7.45
C GLU A 146 -16.84 -20.23 6.04
N LEU A 147 -16.60 -19.02 5.52
CA LEU A 147 -17.03 -18.62 4.17
C LEU A 147 -16.12 -19.15 3.06
N ILE A 148 -14.92 -19.63 3.39
CA ILE A 148 -14.00 -20.19 2.40
C ILE A 148 -14.53 -21.54 1.90
N GLY A 149 -14.67 -21.66 0.59
CA GLY A 149 -15.07 -22.89 -0.09
C GLY A 149 -14.30 -23.12 -1.39
N PRO A 150 -14.64 -24.18 -2.15
CA PRO A 150 -13.94 -24.54 -3.39
C PRO A 150 -13.93 -23.44 -4.47
N ARG A 151 -14.91 -22.53 -4.41
CA ARG A 151 -15.05 -21.39 -5.31
C ARG A 151 -14.26 -20.17 -4.86
N THR A 152 -13.77 -20.12 -3.63
CA THR A 152 -12.98 -19.00 -3.11
C THR A 152 -11.62 -18.97 -3.79
N LYS A 153 -11.36 -17.91 -4.58
CA LYS A 153 -10.10 -17.73 -5.34
C LYS A 153 -9.25 -16.56 -4.89
N LEU A 154 -9.81 -15.69 -4.06
CA LEU A 154 -9.09 -14.54 -3.52
C LEU A 154 -9.68 -14.12 -2.18
N ILE A 155 -8.80 -13.86 -1.22
CA ILE A 155 -9.10 -13.01 -0.07
C ILE A 155 -8.45 -11.66 -0.34
N SER A 156 -9.24 -10.59 -0.33
CA SER A 156 -8.77 -9.22 -0.48
C SER A 156 -9.10 -8.44 0.79
N LEU A 157 -8.08 -7.85 1.41
CA LEU A 157 -8.21 -7.12 2.66
C LEU A 157 -7.56 -5.75 2.52
N ASN A 158 -8.21 -4.71 3.04
CA ASN A 158 -7.53 -3.47 3.39
C ASN A 158 -7.00 -3.54 4.82
N HIS A 159 -5.70 -3.32 5.02
CA HIS A 159 -5.09 -3.42 6.35
C HIS A 159 -5.64 -2.36 7.31
N ILE A 160 -5.72 -1.12 6.82
CA ILE A 160 -6.40 -0.01 7.49
C ILE A 160 -7.35 0.63 6.47
N PRO A 161 -8.68 0.59 6.69
CA PRO A 161 -9.61 1.31 5.84
C PRO A 161 -9.35 2.82 5.89
N THR A 162 -9.78 3.54 4.86
CA THR A 162 -9.52 4.98 4.76
C THR A 162 -10.32 5.83 5.76
N ASN A 163 -11.18 5.18 6.56
CA ASN A 163 -12.08 5.73 7.56
C ASN A 163 -12.17 4.74 8.74
N LEU A 164 -12.83 5.14 9.83
CA LEU A 164 -13.10 4.32 11.02
C LEU A 164 -11.87 3.93 11.85
N GLY A 165 -10.66 4.27 11.43
CA GLY A 165 -9.46 4.18 12.26
C GLY A 165 -9.04 2.78 12.70
N LEU A 166 -9.78 1.72 12.35
CA LEU A 166 -9.47 0.35 12.74
C LEU A 166 -8.24 -0.20 12.00
N VAL A 167 -7.60 -1.21 12.58
CA VAL A 167 -6.56 -2.02 11.94
C VAL A 167 -7.05 -3.45 11.84
N ASN A 168 -7.27 -3.96 10.62
CA ASN A 168 -7.71 -5.34 10.43
C ASN A 168 -6.58 -6.33 10.82
N PRO A 169 -6.92 -7.50 11.38
CA PRO A 169 -5.94 -8.52 11.80
C PRO A 169 -5.33 -9.26 10.60
N ALA A 170 -4.50 -8.58 9.82
CA ALA A 170 -3.97 -9.09 8.55
C ALA A 170 -3.17 -10.39 8.70
N ALA A 171 -2.43 -10.58 9.79
CA ALA A 171 -1.67 -11.81 10.05
C ALA A 171 -2.58 -13.02 10.35
N GLU A 172 -3.71 -12.80 11.04
CA GLU A 172 -4.68 -13.86 11.31
C GLU A 172 -5.41 -14.25 10.03
N VAL A 173 -5.79 -13.25 9.20
CA VAL A 173 -6.34 -13.47 7.86
C VAL A 173 -5.36 -14.24 6.97
N GLY A 174 -4.07 -13.89 6.98
CA GLY A 174 -3.04 -14.59 6.22
C GLY A 174 -2.83 -16.03 6.69
N ALA A 175 -2.92 -16.30 8.00
CA ALA A 175 -2.89 -17.67 8.51
C ALA A 175 -4.06 -18.52 7.98
N VAL A 176 -5.29 -17.96 7.97
CA VAL A 176 -6.47 -18.60 7.39
C VAL A 176 -6.31 -18.83 5.88
N ALA A 177 -5.86 -17.81 5.14
CA ALA A 177 -5.63 -17.90 3.70
C ALA A 177 -4.62 -18.99 3.34
N LYS A 178 -3.50 -19.04 4.06
CA LYS A 178 -2.44 -20.04 3.88
C LYS A 178 -2.95 -21.45 4.18
N GLN A 179 -3.71 -21.63 5.26
CA GLN A 179 -4.30 -22.93 5.61
C GLN A 179 -5.27 -23.43 4.52
N ALA A 180 -6.01 -22.52 3.89
CA ALA A 180 -6.95 -22.84 2.82
C ALA A 180 -6.31 -22.93 1.42
N GLY A 181 -5.05 -22.51 1.26
CA GLY A 181 -4.40 -22.41 -0.05
C GLY A 181 -4.99 -21.34 -0.96
N VAL A 182 -5.66 -20.33 -0.40
CA VAL A 182 -6.30 -19.24 -1.14
C VAL A 182 -5.35 -18.04 -1.24
N PRO A 183 -5.16 -17.45 -2.43
CA PRO A 183 -4.40 -16.22 -2.59
C PRO A 183 -4.87 -15.07 -1.69
N PHE A 184 -3.93 -14.36 -1.07
CA PHE A 184 -4.21 -13.20 -0.21
C PHE A 184 -3.60 -11.91 -0.76
N LEU A 185 -4.46 -10.95 -1.15
CA LEU A 185 -4.09 -9.60 -1.59
C LEU A 185 -4.38 -8.57 -0.49
N LEU A 186 -3.34 -7.91 0.01
CA LEU A 186 -3.42 -6.89 1.05
C LEU A 186 -3.25 -5.47 0.48
N ASP A 187 -4.26 -4.63 0.62
CA ASP A 187 -4.13 -3.18 0.45
C ASP A 187 -3.57 -2.56 1.74
N ALA A 188 -2.31 -2.14 1.66
CA ALA A 188 -1.54 -1.59 2.77
C ALA A 188 -1.34 -0.06 2.62
N CYS A 189 -2.17 0.62 1.82
CA CYS A 189 -2.00 2.05 1.52
C CYS A 189 -2.02 2.95 2.75
N GLN A 190 -2.81 2.61 3.76
CA GLN A 190 -2.88 3.37 5.00
C GLN A 190 -1.91 2.81 6.06
N SER A 191 -1.41 1.59 5.93
CA SER A 191 -0.57 0.97 6.97
C SER A 191 0.93 1.15 6.76
N VAL A 192 1.43 1.07 5.52
CA VAL A 192 2.86 1.28 5.23
C VAL A 192 3.27 2.72 5.56
N GLY A 193 4.30 2.86 6.41
CA GLY A 193 4.77 4.13 6.95
C GLY A 193 4.01 4.62 8.19
N GLN A 194 2.94 3.92 8.60
CA GLN A 194 2.18 4.22 9.82
C GLN A 194 2.48 3.22 10.94
N LEU A 195 2.44 1.92 10.64
CA LEU A 195 2.79 0.85 11.58
C LEU A 195 3.86 -0.07 10.98
N PRO A 196 4.55 -0.88 11.81
CA PRO A 196 5.49 -1.89 11.32
C PRO A 196 4.77 -2.89 10.41
N ILE A 197 5.38 -3.21 9.28
CA ILE A 197 4.87 -4.20 8.33
C ILE A 197 5.95 -5.25 8.13
N ASP A 198 5.56 -6.51 8.24
CA ASP A 198 6.37 -7.65 7.88
C ASP A 198 5.50 -8.59 7.05
N VAL A 199 5.77 -8.66 5.75
CA VAL A 199 5.01 -9.48 4.79
C VAL A 199 5.10 -10.98 5.09
N ARG A 200 6.17 -11.44 5.75
CA ARG A 200 6.34 -12.86 6.12
C ARG A 200 5.50 -13.21 7.34
N THR A 201 5.41 -12.30 8.30
CA THR A 201 4.55 -12.42 9.48
C THR A 201 3.09 -12.32 9.09
N ILE A 202 2.74 -11.39 8.19
CA ILE A 202 1.38 -11.25 7.67
C ILE A 202 0.99 -12.49 6.84
N GLY A 203 1.90 -13.04 6.04
CA GLY A 203 1.62 -14.20 5.20
C GLY A 203 0.70 -13.89 4.02
N CYS A 204 0.73 -12.66 3.51
CA CYS A 204 0.05 -12.30 2.26
C CYS A 204 0.85 -12.80 1.05
N ASP A 205 0.15 -12.97 -0.06
CA ASP A 205 0.75 -13.32 -1.37
C ASP A 205 1.09 -12.07 -2.18
N PHE A 206 0.31 -11.02 -1.98
CA PHE A 206 0.47 -9.73 -2.64
C PHE A 206 0.20 -8.61 -1.65
N LEU A 207 0.98 -7.53 -1.74
CA LEU A 207 0.76 -6.30 -0.97
C LEU A 207 0.88 -5.10 -1.89
N THR A 208 0.01 -4.11 -1.73
CA THR A 208 0.15 -2.83 -2.46
C THR A 208 0.12 -1.63 -1.52
N ALA A 209 0.88 -0.60 -1.87
CA ALA A 209 0.92 0.63 -1.09
C ALA A 209 1.22 1.87 -1.94
N THR A 210 0.91 3.05 -1.42
CA THR A 210 1.09 4.35 -2.10
C THR A 210 2.10 5.23 -1.38
N GLY A 211 2.98 5.89 -2.14
CA GLY A 211 4.03 6.77 -1.58
C GLY A 211 3.49 7.94 -0.77
N ARG A 212 2.44 8.60 -1.25
CA ARG A 212 2.01 9.94 -0.78
C ARG A 212 1.39 10.01 0.62
N LYS A 213 1.03 8.87 1.21
CA LYS A 213 0.32 8.81 2.50
C LYS A 213 1.33 8.78 3.65
N PHE A 214 1.30 7.78 4.51
CA PHE A 214 2.16 7.72 5.69
C PHE A 214 3.65 7.47 5.38
N MET A 215 3.98 6.97 4.18
CA MET A 215 5.37 6.97 3.68
C MET A 215 5.92 8.35 3.32
N ARG A 216 5.05 9.36 3.12
CA ARG A 216 5.43 10.76 2.84
C ARG A 216 6.29 10.94 1.58
N GLY A 217 6.12 10.03 0.61
CA GLY A 217 6.72 10.08 -0.72
C GLY A 217 5.93 10.92 -1.74
N PRO A 218 6.41 11.02 -2.99
CA PRO A 218 5.75 11.82 -4.03
C PRO A 218 4.38 11.27 -4.43
N ARG A 219 3.48 12.15 -4.88
CA ARG A 219 2.26 11.73 -5.60
C ARG A 219 2.63 11.08 -6.94
N GLY A 220 1.75 10.22 -7.46
CA GLY A 220 2.05 9.46 -8.68
C GLY A 220 3.04 8.32 -8.44
N THR A 221 3.10 7.80 -7.21
CA THR A 221 3.95 6.67 -6.85
C THR A 221 3.22 5.67 -5.96
N GLY A 222 3.61 4.42 -6.11
CA GLY A 222 3.19 3.28 -5.33
C GLY A 222 4.04 2.06 -5.69
N PHE A 223 3.74 0.94 -5.08
CA PHE A 223 4.42 -0.31 -5.37
C PHE A 223 3.51 -1.50 -5.14
N VAL A 224 3.89 -2.61 -5.77
CA VAL A 224 3.40 -3.95 -5.47
C VAL A 224 4.56 -4.75 -4.88
N TRP A 225 4.27 -5.52 -3.85
CA TRP A 225 5.09 -6.64 -3.42
C TRP A 225 4.38 -7.94 -3.79
N VAL A 226 5.15 -8.91 -4.28
CA VAL A 226 4.67 -10.23 -4.70
C VAL A 226 5.54 -11.30 -4.06
N ALA A 227 4.93 -12.18 -3.28
CA ALA A 227 5.64 -13.29 -2.65
C ALA A 227 6.43 -14.09 -3.70
N ARG A 228 7.70 -14.41 -3.43
CA ARG A 228 8.59 -15.13 -4.36
C ARG A 228 7.91 -16.33 -5.03
N GLU A 229 7.21 -17.14 -4.25
CA GLU A 229 6.50 -18.34 -4.69
C GLU A 229 5.32 -18.07 -5.62
N ARG A 230 4.82 -16.82 -5.66
CA ARG A 230 3.72 -16.41 -6.53
C ARG A 230 4.17 -15.74 -7.81
N ILE A 231 5.38 -15.19 -7.85
CA ILE A 231 5.89 -14.40 -8.98
C ILE A 231 5.66 -15.15 -10.30
N GLU A 232 6.13 -16.40 -10.40
CA GLU A 232 6.02 -17.19 -11.64
C GLU A 232 4.58 -17.60 -11.99
N SER A 233 3.71 -17.75 -10.98
CA SER A 233 2.34 -18.21 -11.14
C SER A 233 1.37 -17.13 -11.61
N VAL A 234 1.76 -15.85 -11.53
CA VAL A 234 0.91 -14.73 -11.93
C VAL A 234 1.36 -14.16 -13.27
N HIS A 235 0.41 -14.10 -14.20
CA HIS A 235 0.58 -13.54 -15.53
C HIS A 235 -0.01 -12.14 -15.60
N PRO A 236 0.83 -11.09 -15.74
CA PRO A 236 0.37 -9.71 -15.76
C PRO A 236 -0.72 -9.45 -16.80
N ALA A 237 -1.81 -8.79 -16.38
CA ALA A 237 -2.90 -8.37 -17.26
C ALA A 237 -2.45 -7.36 -18.33
N VAL A 238 -1.34 -6.67 -18.09
CA VAL A 238 -0.65 -5.78 -19.02
C VAL A 238 0.81 -6.21 -19.06
N VAL A 239 1.33 -6.45 -20.26
CA VAL A 239 2.74 -6.78 -20.51
C VAL A 239 3.35 -5.68 -21.36
N ASP A 240 4.49 -5.16 -20.91
CA ASP A 240 5.25 -4.10 -21.55
C ASP A 240 6.71 -4.55 -21.78
N GLY A 241 7.51 -3.76 -22.52
CA GLY A 241 8.93 -4.02 -22.74
C GLY A 241 9.78 -4.04 -21.45
N GLN A 242 9.33 -3.40 -20.38
CA GLN A 242 9.94 -3.56 -19.05
C GLN A 242 9.54 -4.89 -18.39
N SER A 243 8.30 -5.33 -18.62
CA SER A 243 7.73 -6.55 -18.04
C SER A 243 8.31 -7.84 -18.63
N ALA A 244 8.77 -7.80 -19.89
CA ALA A 244 9.18 -8.96 -20.66
C ALA A 244 10.25 -8.66 -21.71
N ALA A 245 11.10 -9.65 -21.99
CA ALA A 245 12.00 -9.64 -23.15
C ALA A 245 11.30 -10.23 -24.38
N TRP A 246 11.34 -9.50 -25.51
CA TRP A 246 10.85 -10.02 -26.79
C TRP A 246 11.89 -11.01 -27.37
N THR A 247 11.57 -12.31 -27.39
CA THR A 247 12.52 -13.37 -27.76
C THR A 247 12.41 -13.80 -29.22
N SER A 248 11.22 -13.71 -29.82
CA SER A 248 11.00 -14.01 -31.24
C SER A 248 9.70 -13.42 -31.75
N ARG A 249 9.46 -13.43 -33.07
CA ARG A 249 8.20 -12.99 -33.69
C ARG A 249 6.93 -13.53 -33.01
N HIS A 250 7.01 -14.69 -32.36
CA HIS A 250 5.88 -15.37 -31.73
C HIS A 250 6.08 -15.67 -30.24
N GLY A 251 7.07 -15.05 -29.57
CA GLY A 251 7.38 -15.36 -28.17
C GLY A 251 8.00 -14.21 -27.39
N TYR A 252 7.76 -14.21 -26.09
CA TYR A 252 8.37 -13.33 -25.11
C TYR A 252 8.59 -14.09 -23.80
N GLU A 253 9.48 -13.59 -22.96
CA GLU A 253 9.75 -14.13 -21.62
C GLU A 253 9.54 -13.04 -20.58
N LEU A 254 8.67 -13.29 -19.59
CA LEU A 254 8.42 -12.36 -18.49
C LEU A 254 9.65 -12.27 -17.58
N GLN A 255 9.86 -11.09 -16.97
CA GLN A 255 10.86 -10.93 -15.93
C GLN A 255 10.65 -11.97 -14.81
N PRO A 256 11.71 -12.62 -14.30
CA PRO A 256 11.59 -13.64 -13.24
C PRO A 256 11.30 -13.06 -11.85
N ASN A 257 11.05 -11.75 -11.76
CA ASN A 257 10.83 -10.99 -10.54
C ASN A 257 9.56 -10.11 -10.65
N ALA A 258 9.21 -9.39 -9.59
CA ALA A 258 8.01 -8.56 -9.54
C ALA A 258 8.03 -7.36 -10.50
N ARG A 259 9.19 -7.04 -11.12
CA ARG A 259 9.25 -6.04 -12.20
C ARG A 259 8.47 -6.48 -13.45
N ARG A 260 7.98 -7.72 -13.52
CA ARG A 260 6.99 -8.14 -14.51
C ARG A 260 5.68 -7.33 -14.47
N PHE A 261 5.40 -6.61 -13.38
CA PHE A 261 4.25 -5.71 -13.27
C PHE A 261 4.57 -4.26 -13.66
N GLU A 262 5.82 -3.95 -14.00
CA GLU A 262 6.25 -2.61 -14.38
C GLU A 262 6.06 -2.34 -15.88
N VAL A 263 5.91 -1.06 -16.20
CA VAL A 263 5.97 -0.52 -17.55
C VAL A 263 7.26 0.27 -17.75
N TRP A 264 7.70 0.42 -19.00
CA TRP A 264 8.94 1.10 -19.39
C TRP A 264 8.92 2.57 -19.00
N GLU A 265 7.86 3.28 -19.38
CA GLU A 265 7.75 4.70 -19.09
C GLU A 265 7.33 4.90 -17.62
N GLN A 266 8.24 5.46 -16.83
CA GLN A 266 8.07 5.68 -15.40
C GLN A 266 8.50 7.10 -15.06
N ASN A 267 7.87 7.68 -14.03
CA ASN A 267 8.39 8.92 -13.45
C ASN A 267 9.61 8.59 -12.56
N LEU A 268 10.80 8.58 -13.16
CA LEU A 268 12.05 8.17 -12.51
C LEU A 268 12.44 9.11 -11.36
N GLY A 269 12.27 10.43 -11.51
CA GLY A 269 12.50 11.38 -10.42
C GLY A 269 11.59 11.11 -9.22
N ALA A 270 10.31 10.79 -9.45
CA ALA A 270 9.40 10.41 -8.38
C ALA A 270 9.72 9.04 -7.76
N LYS A 271 10.24 8.09 -8.55
CA LYS A 271 10.72 6.78 -8.06
C LYS A 271 11.93 6.95 -7.12
N VAL A 272 12.89 7.80 -7.49
CA VAL A 272 14.02 8.20 -6.62
C VAL A 272 13.50 8.87 -5.34
N GLY A 273 12.57 9.83 -5.46
CA GLY A 273 11.94 10.46 -4.30
C GLY A 273 11.22 9.47 -3.37
N LEU A 274 10.57 8.45 -3.92
CA LEU A 274 9.93 7.40 -3.13
C LEU A 274 10.96 6.52 -2.41
N ALA A 275 12.08 6.17 -3.05
CA ALA A 275 13.19 5.47 -2.40
C ALA A 275 13.69 6.25 -1.18
N VAL A 276 13.97 7.56 -1.35
CA VAL A 276 14.38 8.46 -0.27
C VAL A 276 13.34 8.52 0.85
N ALA A 277 12.05 8.54 0.51
CA ALA A 277 10.97 8.56 1.50
C ALA A 277 10.92 7.28 2.35
N ALA A 278 11.10 6.11 1.74
CA ALA A 278 11.16 4.85 2.48
C ALA A 278 12.43 4.74 3.34
N ARG A 279 13.59 5.16 2.82
CA ARG A 279 14.83 5.24 3.61
C ARG A 279 14.67 6.17 4.81
N TYR A 280 14.04 7.32 4.62
CA TYR A 280 13.71 8.24 5.71
C TYR A 280 12.79 7.58 6.74
N ALA A 281 11.69 6.94 6.31
CA ALA A 281 10.75 6.26 7.21
C ALA A 281 11.43 5.13 8.01
N ALA A 282 12.28 4.33 7.36
CA ALA A 282 13.06 3.28 8.00
C ALA A 282 14.06 3.84 9.04
N ALA A 283 14.73 4.95 8.72
CA ALA A 283 15.68 5.60 9.62
C ALA A 283 15.01 6.22 10.86
N VAL A 284 13.79 6.75 10.72
CA VAL A 284 12.99 7.22 11.87
C VAL A 284 12.59 6.07 12.78
N GLY A 285 12.34 4.89 12.21
CA GLY A 285 11.97 3.68 12.93
C GLY A 285 10.45 3.45 12.93
N PRO A 286 9.95 2.37 12.29
CA PRO A 286 8.52 2.05 12.22
C PRO A 286 7.86 1.89 13.59
N ASP A 287 8.53 1.23 14.55
CA ASP A 287 7.97 1.01 15.90
C ASP A 287 7.77 2.31 16.66
N ALA A 288 8.81 3.17 16.70
CA ALA A 288 8.72 4.47 17.37
C ALA A 288 7.70 5.41 16.69
N THR A 289 7.59 5.31 15.36
CA THR A 289 6.57 6.03 14.58
C THR A 289 5.16 5.58 14.98
N TRP A 290 4.94 4.27 15.07
CA TRP A 290 3.67 3.68 15.45
C TRP A 290 3.24 4.07 16.86
N GLU A 291 4.11 3.88 17.86
CA GLU A 291 3.85 4.26 19.25
C GLU A 291 3.44 5.74 19.36
N ARG A 292 4.11 6.61 18.60
CA ARG A 292 3.80 8.04 18.57
C ARG A 292 2.45 8.33 17.94
N ILE A 293 2.12 7.65 16.84
CA ILE A 293 0.84 7.80 16.15
C ILE A 293 -0.31 7.32 17.03
N GLU A 294 -0.19 6.16 17.68
CA GLU A 294 -1.20 5.64 18.61
C GLU A 294 -1.44 6.62 19.76
N SER A 295 -0.37 7.14 20.37
CA SER A 295 -0.46 8.10 21.46
C SER A 295 -1.17 9.39 21.04
N LEU A 296 -0.83 9.94 19.86
CA LEU A 296 -1.45 11.16 19.34
C LEU A 296 -2.92 10.93 18.98
N ALA A 297 -3.23 9.84 18.29
CA ALA A 297 -4.59 9.52 17.87
C ALA A 297 -5.50 9.24 19.06
N GLY A 298 -5.03 8.47 20.05
CA GLY A 298 -5.77 8.23 21.30
C GLY A 298 -6.04 9.51 22.08
N SER A 299 -5.06 10.42 22.15
CA SER A 299 -5.23 11.73 22.77
C SER A 299 -6.27 12.58 22.01
N LEU A 300 -6.17 12.63 20.68
CA LEU A 300 -7.12 13.37 19.84
C LEU A 300 -8.54 12.83 19.98
N ARG A 301 -8.74 11.50 19.97
CA ARG A 301 -10.06 10.87 20.21
C ARG A 301 -10.65 11.29 21.54
N SER A 302 -9.85 11.23 22.60
CA SER A 302 -10.27 11.61 23.96
C SER A 302 -10.68 13.08 24.03
N MET A 303 -9.88 13.96 23.42
CA MET A 303 -10.18 15.39 23.34
C MET A 303 -11.45 15.66 22.53
N LEU A 304 -11.62 15.04 21.36
CA LEU A 304 -12.80 15.24 20.52
C LEU A 304 -14.09 14.78 21.23
N ASN A 305 -14.07 13.62 21.90
CA ASN A 305 -15.24 13.14 22.64
C ASN A 305 -15.58 13.99 23.88
N SER A 306 -14.66 14.83 24.35
CA SER A 306 -14.95 15.81 25.41
C SER A 306 -15.65 17.07 24.91
N VAL A 307 -15.67 17.31 23.59
CA VAL A 307 -16.33 18.47 22.99
C VAL A 307 -17.83 18.20 22.84
N PRO A 308 -18.72 19.03 23.42
CA PRO A 308 -20.16 18.84 23.29
C PRO A 308 -20.60 18.81 21.83
N GLY A 309 -21.40 17.80 21.46
CA GLY A 309 -21.90 17.62 20.10
C GLY A 309 -20.93 16.96 19.13
N VAL A 310 -19.72 16.57 19.57
CA VAL A 310 -18.75 15.83 18.78
C VAL A 310 -18.72 14.37 19.23
N ALA A 311 -18.64 13.43 18.28
CA ALA A 311 -18.51 12.01 18.57
C ALA A 311 -17.57 11.33 17.58
N THR A 312 -16.55 10.62 18.09
CA THR A 312 -15.69 9.76 17.28
C THR A 312 -16.47 8.56 16.75
N ARG A 313 -16.16 8.13 15.52
CA ARG A 313 -16.79 7.00 14.83
C ARG A 313 -15.83 5.83 14.61
N ASP A 314 -14.64 5.92 15.20
CA ASP A 314 -13.64 4.88 15.04
C ASP A 314 -14.08 3.57 15.70
N ARG A 315 -13.62 2.46 15.12
CA ARG A 315 -13.87 1.09 15.52
C ARG A 315 -12.54 0.36 15.69
N GLY A 316 -12.58 -0.94 15.94
CA GLY A 316 -11.42 -1.81 16.06
C GLY A 316 -10.88 -1.84 17.48
N SER A 317 -10.39 -3.03 17.86
CA SER A 317 -9.58 -3.26 19.06
C SER A 317 -8.20 -2.61 18.94
N VAL A 318 -7.64 -2.58 17.73
CA VAL A 318 -6.42 -1.83 17.38
C VAL A 318 -6.81 -0.65 16.48
N GLN A 319 -6.29 0.54 16.79
CA GLN A 319 -6.67 1.76 16.11
C GLN A 319 -5.46 2.53 15.57
N GLY A 320 -5.45 2.81 14.27
CA GLY A 320 -4.48 3.64 13.59
C GLY A 320 -4.60 5.13 13.91
N GLY A 321 -3.81 5.92 13.19
CA GLY A 321 -3.73 7.38 13.23
C GLY A 321 -4.84 8.13 12.51
N ILE A 322 -5.80 7.42 11.91
CA ILE A 322 -6.97 8.03 11.29
C ILE A 322 -8.05 8.18 12.36
N VAL A 323 -8.49 9.42 12.60
CA VAL A 323 -9.57 9.73 13.55
C VAL A 323 -10.78 10.26 12.81
N THR A 324 -11.84 9.46 12.78
CA THR A 324 -13.12 9.80 12.16
C THR A 324 -14.06 10.32 13.24
N PHE A 325 -14.74 11.44 12.99
CA PHE A 325 -15.74 11.97 13.92
C PHE A 325 -16.87 12.67 13.17
N THR A 326 -17.97 12.89 13.88
CA THR A 326 -19.12 13.67 13.43
C THR A 326 -19.34 14.83 14.38
N VAL A 327 -19.90 15.93 13.88
CA VAL A 327 -20.34 17.06 14.68
C VAL A 327 -21.85 17.21 14.49
N ALA A 328 -22.61 17.36 15.57
CA ALA A 328 -24.05 17.52 15.46
C ALA A 328 -24.40 18.70 14.55
N GLY A 329 -25.13 18.43 13.47
CA GLY A 329 -25.54 19.43 12.48
C GLY A 329 -24.59 19.63 11.30
N VAL A 330 -23.49 18.86 11.19
CA VAL A 330 -22.55 18.83 10.06
C VAL A 330 -22.33 17.39 9.60
#